data_AF-A0A9C8N2W3-F1
#
_entry.id   AF-A0A9C8N2W3-F1
#
_cell.length_a   1.000
_cell.length_b   1.000
_cell.length_c   1.000
_cell.angle_alpha   90.00
_cell.angle_beta   90.00
_cell.angle_gamma   90.00
#
_symmetry.space_group_name_H-M   'P 1'
#
loop_
_entity.id
_entity.type
_entity.pdbx_description
1 polymer ?
#
loop_
_entity_poly.entity_id
_entity_poly.type
_entity_poly.pdbx_seq_one_letter_code
_entity_poly.pdbx_strand_id
1 'polypeptide(L)'
;MKNENPFLKNNFLLESKYAETLYHDFAAQMPIIDYHNHLPPKALADDHVFENITQAWINGDHYKWRAMRNLGIDEKFITGNAPDKEKFEKWASTVPYTMRNPLYHWTHMELSRYFDCGELLSQKNASSIYSSVSEKLNTPEFSCRNLMSKMNVELVCTTEDPTDTLEHHQKLAKSDFDTKVSTAFRPDKSILITSENYNAYINTLGEVSGVSIDTYDALCDALTKRVSFFHDNGCRLCDHGLSHLSADDFTESEVKAIFKKRREGHSISPTEASKFQSALLLFLSETYHDFGWVQ
;
A
#
# COMPACT_ATOMS: atom_id res chain seq x y z
N MET A 1 37.26 2.57 1.62
CA MET A 1 36.67 2.05 2.87
C MET A 1 35.30 2.68 2.99
N LYS A 2 34.22 1.94 2.70
CA LYS A 2 32.85 2.43 2.88
C LYS A 2 32.70 2.83 4.36
N ASN A 3 32.15 4.00 4.65
CA ASN A 3 31.86 4.47 6.01
C ASN A 3 31.16 3.34 6.77
N GLU A 4 31.88 2.62 7.64
CA GLU A 4 31.30 1.55 8.45
C GLU A 4 30.32 2.20 9.43
N ASN A 5 29.03 2.01 9.18
CA ASN A 5 28.00 2.36 10.13
C ASN A 5 28.17 1.40 11.34
N PRO A 6 28.56 1.88 12.54
CA PRO A 6 28.79 1.01 13.69
C PRO A 6 27.51 0.30 14.16
N PHE A 7 26.34 0.81 13.77
CA PHE A 7 25.03 0.26 14.06
C PHE A 7 24.59 -0.79 13.02
N LEU A 8 24.66 -0.47 11.73
CA LEU A 8 24.31 -1.39 10.63
C LEU A 8 25.52 -2.17 10.13
N LYS A 9 26.01 -3.09 10.95
CA LYS A 9 27.05 -4.04 10.54
C LYS A 9 26.51 -5.04 9.50
N ASN A 10 27.40 -5.71 8.76
CA ASN A 10 26.99 -6.75 7.80
C ASN A 10 26.10 -7.84 8.42
N ASN A 11 26.30 -8.15 9.71
CA ASN A 11 25.54 -9.14 10.46
C ASN A 11 24.44 -8.51 11.33
N PHE A 12 23.89 -7.36 10.92
CA PHE A 12 22.79 -6.72 11.63
C PHE A 12 21.61 -7.69 11.82
N LEU A 13 21.19 -7.90 13.07
CA LEU A 13 20.19 -8.90 13.52
C LEU A 13 20.60 -10.38 13.38
N LEU A 14 21.81 -10.69 12.93
CA LEU A 14 22.31 -12.06 12.81
C LEU A 14 23.18 -12.40 14.04
N GLU A 15 22.60 -13.12 15.00
CA GLU A 15 23.23 -13.39 16.29
C GLU A 15 24.00 -14.72 16.36
N SER A 16 24.13 -15.45 15.24
CA SER A 16 24.89 -16.70 15.18
C SER A 16 25.46 -16.97 13.79
N LYS A 17 26.51 -17.81 13.72
CA LYS A 17 27.09 -18.26 12.45
C LYS A 17 26.09 -18.97 11.54
N TYR A 18 25.10 -19.67 12.11
CA TYR A 18 24.06 -20.31 11.32
C TYR A 18 23.13 -19.26 10.67
N ALA A 19 22.77 -18.21 11.41
CA ALA A 19 21.98 -17.10 10.87
C ALA A 19 22.75 -16.35 9.77
N GLU A 20 24.05 -16.14 9.96
CA GLU A 20 24.94 -15.56 8.95
C GLU A 20 24.96 -16.41 7.66
N THR A 21 25.22 -17.71 7.76
CA THR A 21 25.21 -18.63 6.61
C THR A 21 23.85 -18.64 5.91
N LEU A 22 22.75 -18.81 6.64
CA LEU A 22 21.41 -18.86 6.03
C LEU A 22 21.05 -17.55 5.30
N TYR A 23 21.43 -16.40 5.87
CA TYR A 23 21.14 -15.12 5.25
C TYR A 23 22.06 -14.82 4.07
N HIS A 24 23.38 -14.84 4.27
CA HIS A 24 24.35 -14.39 3.26
C HIS A 24 24.47 -15.37 2.09
N ASP A 25 24.44 -16.68 2.36
CA ASP A 25 24.68 -17.70 1.33
C ASP A 25 23.41 -18.05 0.54
N PHE A 26 22.23 -17.75 1.11
CA PHE A 26 20.94 -18.11 0.50
C PHE A 26 19.97 -16.93 0.41
N ALA A 27 19.51 -16.36 1.53
CA ALA A 27 18.39 -15.43 1.53
C ALA A 27 18.66 -14.09 0.84
N ALA A 28 19.86 -13.52 1.01
CA ALA A 28 20.19 -12.17 0.56
C ALA A 28 20.20 -11.98 -0.97
N GLN A 29 20.34 -13.06 -1.72
CA GLN A 29 20.38 -13.05 -3.19
C GLN A 29 19.00 -13.32 -3.81
N MET A 30 18.03 -13.75 -3.01
CA MET A 30 16.69 -14.05 -3.50
C MET A 30 16.01 -12.75 -3.99
N PRO A 31 15.22 -12.83 -5.08
CA PRO A 31 14.40 -11.71 -5.50
C PRO A 31 13.31 -11.41 -4.48
N ILE A 32 12.85 -10.16 -4.48
CA ILE A 32 11.72 -9.71 -3.66
C ILE A 32 10.43 -10.01 -4.43
N ILE A 33 9.56 -10.77 -3.78
CA ILE A 33 8.17 -11.00 -4.18
C ILE A 33 7.29 -10.25 -3.18
N ASP A 34 6.92 -9.03 -3.52
CA ASP A 34 6.10 -8.15 -2.70
C ASP A 34 4.63 -8.26 -3.11
N TYR A 35 4.00 -9.37 -2.68
CA TYR A 35 2.68 -9.78 -3.12
C TYR A 35 1.52 -8.92 -2.57
N HIS A 36 1.80 -7.89 -1.76
CA HIS A 36 0.81 -6.92 -1.30
C HIS A 36 1.48 -5.60 -0.86
N ASN A 37 1.14 -4.51 -1.54
CA ASN A 37 1.56 -3.16 -1.16
C ASN A 37 0.57 -2.08 -1.63
N HIS A 38 0.92 -0.84 -1.32
CA HIS A 38 0.18 0.37 -1.68
C HIS A 38 1.02 1.33 -2.54
N LEU A 39 1.97 0.82 -3.32
CA LEU A 39 2.74 1.66 -4.25
C LEU A 39 1.79 2.29 -5.26
N PRO A 40 1.96 3.58 -5.61
CA PRO A 40 1.11 4.24 -6.58
C PRO A 40 1.40 3.70 -8.00
N PRO A 41 0.46 2.99 -8.67
CA PRO A 41 0.70 2.38 -9.98
C PRO A 41 1.10 3.41 -11.04
N LYS A 42 0.56 4.63 -10.93
CA LYS A 42 0.89 5.75 -11.81
C LYS A 42 2.39 6.09 -11.79
N ALA A 43 3.00 6.14 -10.60
CA ALA A 43 4.41 6.48 -10.46
C ALA A 43 5.31 5.40 -11.07
N LEU A 44 4.90 4.13 -11.00
CA LEU A 44 5.57 3.03 -11.69
C LEU A 44 5.40 3.15 -13.21
N ALA A 45 4.18 3.40 -13.67
CA ALA A 45 3.84 3.49 -15.08
C ALA A 45 4.55 4.66 -15.78
N ASP A 46 4.76 5.76 -15.06
CA ASP A 46 5.44 6.97 -15.57
C ASP A 46 6.94 6.99 -15.28
N ASP A 47 7.46 5.97 -14.61
CA ASP A 47 8.85 5.91 -14.11
C ASP A 47 9.28 7.19 -13.39
N HIS A 48 8.48 7.59 -12.39
CA HIS A 48 8.60 8.87 -11.74
C HIS A 48 9.98 9.08 -11.10
N VAL A 49 10.54 10.28 -11.27
CA VAL A 49 11.76 10.74 -10.63
C VAL A 49 11.35 11.73 -9.54
N PHE A 50 11.70 11.43 -8.29
CA PHE A 50 11.35 12.26 -7.14
C PHE A 50 12.31 13.46 -7.05
N GLU A 51 11.77 14.64 -6.74
CA GLU A 51 12.60 15.85 -6.65
C GLU A 51 13.53 15.85 -5.43
N ASN A 52 13.11 15.18 -4.35
CA ASN A 52 13.84 15.14 -3.10
C ASN A 52 13.38 14.00 -2.18
N ILE A 53 14.13 13.77 -1.10
CA ILE A 53 13.87 12.68 -0.15
C ILE A 53 12.55 12.85 0.61
N THR A 54 12.05 14.08 0.81
CA THR A 54 10.75 14.27 1.48
C THR A 54 9.63 13.68 0.65
N GLN A 55 9.65 13.87 -0.66
CA GLN A 55 8.66 13.30 -1.57
C GLN A 55 8.72 11.77 -1.61
N ALA A 56 9.92 11.20 -1.70
CA ALA A 56 10.11 9.75 -1.76
C ALA A 56 9.87 9.05 -0.41
N TRP A 57 10.02 9.76 0.71
CA TRP A 57 10.26 9.11 2.00
C TRP A 57 9.43 9.63 3.18
N ILE A 58 9.01 10.89 3.16
CA ILE A 58 8.23 11.50 4.24
C ILE A 58 6.76 11.61 3.85
N ASN A 59 6.43 11.83 2.57
CA ASN A 59 5.05 11.95 2.11
C ASN A 59 4.26 10.62 2.14
N GLY A 60 4.90 9.52 2.58
CA GLY A 60 4.30 8.27 3.03
C GLY A 60 5.36 7.40 3.74
N ASP A 61 5.05 6.25 4.34
CA ASP A 61 3.81 5.91 5.05
C ASP A 61 3.69 6.68 6.37
N HIS A 62 2.48 6.71 6.93
CA HIS A 62 2.07 7.49 8.10
C HIS A 62 2.84 7.22 9.42
N TYR A 63 3.72 6.22 9.48
CA TYR A 63 4.52 5.93 10.67
C TYR A 63 5.43 7.09 11.08
N LYS A 64 6.09 7.75 10.12
CA LYS A 64 6.96 8.89 10.39
C LYS A 64 6.15 10.06 10.95
N TRP A 65 4.97 10.33 10.37
CA TRP A 65 4.03 11.35 10.84
C TRP A 65 3.58 11.09 12.27
N ARG A 66 3.21 9.85 12.58
CA ARG A 66 2.79 9.47 13.94
C ARG A 66 3.92 9.70 14.96
N ALA A 67 5.16 9.34 14.62
CA ALA A 67 6.30 9.59 15.50
C ALA A 67 6.57 11.10 15.69
N MET A 68 6.49 11.89 14.62
CA MET A 68 6.64 13.36 14.69
C MET A 68 5.55 14.00 15.56
N ARG A 69 4.27 13.59 15.42
CA ARG A 69 3.16 14.05 16.28
C ARG A 69 3.37 13.69 17.74
N ASN A 70 3.80 12.46 18.03
CA ASN A 70 4.07 12.01 19.40
C ASN A 70 5.22 12.80 20.06
N LEU A 71 6.18 13.30 19.27
CA LEU A 71 7.26 14.17 19.75
C LEU A 71 6.85 15.65 19.84
N GLY A 72 5.61 16.00 19.47
CA GLY A 72 5.09 17.36 19.53
C GLY A 72 5.53 18.26 18.37
N ILE A 73 5.89 17.68 17.22
CA ILE A 73 6.14 18.46 16.01
C ILE A 73 4.82 19.03 15.48
N ASP A 74 4.82 20.33 15.17
CA ASP A 74 3.68 21.05 14.58
C ASP A 74 3.24 20.41 13.25
N GLU A 75 1.94 20.20 13.08
CA GLU A 75 1.32 19.55 11.92
C GLU A 75 1.69 20.23 10.60
N LYS A 76 2.03 21.53 10.62
CA LYS A 76 2.53 22.26 9.44
C LYS A 76 3.77 21.64 8.81
N PHE A 77 4.62 20.98 9.61
CA PHE A 77 5.84 20.30 9.18
C PHE A 77 5.64 18.80 8.89
N ILE A 78 4.41 18.30 9.02
CA ILE A 78 4.07 16.89 8.82
C ILE A 78 3.25 16.79 7.53
N THR A 79 1.97 17.17 7.59
CA THR A 79 1.05 17.13 6.44
C THR A 79 0.71 18.51 5.88
N GLY A 80 1.09 19.59 6.56
CA GLY A 80 0.87 20.95 6.09
C GLY A 80 1.82 21.40 4.98
N ASN A 81 1.79 22.70 4.70
CA ASN A 81 2.44 23.30 3.52
C ASN A 81 3.86 23.83 3.77
N ALA A 82 4.57 23.35 4.79
CA ALA A 82 5.97 23.71 4.99
C ALA A 82 6.84 23.21 3.80
N PRO A 83 7.96 23.88 3.47
CA PRO A 83 8.89 23.39 2.47
C PRO A 83 9.40 21.98 2.77
N ASP A 84 9.61 21.18 1.73
CA ASP A 84 10.03 19.78 1.84
C ASP A 84 11.28 19.60 2.69
N LYS A 85 12.27 20.49 2.52
CA LYS A 85 13.50 20.48 3.33
C LYS A 85 13.21 20.66 4.82
N GLU A 86 12.32 21.58 5.18
CA GLU A 86 11.96 21.81 6.58
C GLU A 86 11.27 20.60 7.19
N LYS A 87 10.38 19.92 6.42
CA LYS A 87 9.75 18.67 6.86
C LYS A 87 10.79 17.58 7.13
N PHE A 88 11.76 17.42 6.23
CA PHE A 88 12.87 16.48 6.40
C PHE A 88 13.72 16.80 7.62
N GLU A 89 14.07 18.07 7.84
CA GLU A 89 14.85 18.49 9.01
C GLU A 89 14.11 18.20 10.32
N LYS A 90 12.77 18.34 10.34
CA LYS A 90 11.95 17.93 11.49
C LYS A 90 11.93 16.43 11.68
N TRP A 91 11.83 15.65 10.61
CA TRP A 91 12.00 14.19 10.70
C TRP A 91 13.38 13.82 11.26
N ALA A 92 14.45 14.40 10.73
CA ALA A 92 15.81 14.15 11.19
C ALA A 92 16.02 14.53 12.67
N SER A 93 15.37 15.59 13.17
CA SER A 93 15.36 15.90 14.60
C SER A 93 14.57 14.89 15.46
N THR A 94 13.61 14.17 14.84
CA THR A 94 12.78 13.16 15.50
C THR A 94 13.51 11.82 15.63
N VAL A 95 14.31 11.43 14.63
CA VAL A 95 14.98 10.11 14.57
C VAL A 95 15.76 9.72 15.83
N PRO A 96 16.54 10.58 16.49
CA PRO A 96 17.23 10.20 17.73
C PRO A 96 16.27 9.71 18.85
N TYR A 97 15.02 10.15 18.83
CA TYR A 97 13.98 9.78 19.80
C TYR A 97 13.18 8.55 19.37
N THR A 98 13.45 7.97 18.19
CA THR A 98 12.83 6.73 17.73
C THR A 98 13.66 5.49 18.07
N MET A 99 14.73 5.62 18.89
CA MET A 99 15.52 4.46 19.32
C MET A 99 14.61 3.39 19.97
N ARG A 100 14.79 2.12 19.55
CA ARG A 100 13.92 0.96 19.86
C ARG A 100 12.57 0.92 19.16
N ASN A 101 12.21 1.95 18.39
CA ASN A 101 11.15 1.87 17.40
C ASN A 101 11.73 1.38 16.06
N PRO A 102 11.02 0.55 15.27
CA PRO A 102 11.51 0.09 13.98
C PRO A 102 11.85 1.22 13.00
N LEU A 103 11.25 2.41 13.15
CA LEU A 103 11.61 3.61 12.40
C LEU A 103 13.11 3.93 12.47
N TYR A 104 13.78 3.64 13.59
CA TYR A 104 15.22 3.83 13.69
C TYR A 104 15.97 2.84 12.79
N HIS A 105 15.52 1.60 12.66
CA HIS A 105 16.14 0.61 11.78
C HIS A 105 15.90 0.98 10.32
N TRP A 106 14.65 1.22 9.94
CA TRP A 106 14.25 1.56 8.57
C TRP A 106 15.01 2.78 8.06
N THR A 107 15.04 3.86 8.84
CA THR A 107 15.75 5.11 8.49
C THR A 107 17.17 4.85 8.01
N HIS A 108 17.95 4.12 8.81
CA HIS A 108 19.36 3.90 8.52
C HIS A 108 19.56 2.84 7.44
N MET A 109 18.69 1.82 7.37
CA MET A 109 18.75 0.78 6.34
C MET A 109 18.48 1.38 4.95
N GLU A 110 17.48 2.23 4.83
CA GLU A 110 17.11 2.89 3.57
C GLU A 110 18.19 3.89 3.14
N LEU A 111 18.70 4.72 4.06
CA LEU A 111 19.84 5.61 3.81
C LEU A 111 21.08 4.85 3.32
N SER A 112 21.38 3.72 3.95
CA SER A 112 22.54 2.91 3.59
C SER A 112 22.37 2.20 2.25
N ARG A 113 21.22 1.53 2.03
CA ARG A 113 20.99 0.67 0.86
C ARG A 113 20.74 1.43 -0.43
N TYR A 114 19.96 2.51 -0.38
CA TYR A 114 19.67 3.30 -1.57
C TYR A 114 20.73 4.36 -1.83
N PHE A 115 21.19 5.04 -0.78
CA PHE A 115 21.95 6.28 -0.93
C PHE A 115 23.40 6.20 -0.46
N ASP A 116 23.90 5.03 -0.08
CA ASP A 116 25.26 4.82 0.44
C ASP A 116 25.60 5.71 1.64
N CYS A 117 24.59 6.12 2.41
CA CYS A 117 24.74 6.96 3.59
C CYS A 117 24.82 6.09 4.85
N GLY A 118 26.02 5.99 5.42
CA GLY A 118 26.29 5.23 6.65
C GLY A 118 26.15 6.03 7.95
N GLU A 119 25.72 7.29 7.88
CA GLU A 119 25.58 8.14 9.05
C GLU A 119 24.29 7.85 9.83
N LEU A 120 24.32 8.08 11.15
CA LEU A 120 23.10 8.11 11.95
C LEU A 120 22.39 9.45 11.75
N LEU A 121 21.13 9.42 11.29
CA LEU A 121 20.40 10.63 10.96
C LEU A 121 20.06 11.41 12.23
N SER A 122 20.35 12.71 12.21
CA SER A 122 20.06 13.64 13.30
C SER A 122 19.85 15.04 12.74
N GLN A 123 19.41 15.99 13.58
CA GLN A 123 19.31 17.39 13.17
C GLN A 123 20.64 17.97 12.65
N LYS A 124 21.79 17.48 13.14
CA LYS A 124 23.12 18.02 12.81
C LYS A 124 23.53 17.76 11.36
N ASN A 125 23.16 16.61 10.81
CA ASN A 125 23.51 16.21 9.44
C ASN A 125 22.34 16.27 8.46
N ALA A 126 21.14 16.65 8.92
CA ALA A 126 19.92 16.71 8.11
C ALA A 126 20.09 17.49 6.79
N SER A 127 20.57 18.75 6.85
CA SER A 127 20.73 19.58 5.64
C SER A 127 21.71 18.95 4.64
N SER A 128 22.80 18.34 5.11
CA SER A 128 23.79 17.70 4.23
C SER A 128 23.26 16.43 3.58
N ILE A 129 22.56 15.58 4.35
CA ILE A 129 21.94 14.35 3.85
C ILE A 129 20.81 14.68 2.87
N TYR A 130 19.99 15.69 3.18
CA TYR A 130 18.93 16.14 2.28
C TYR A 130 19.49 16.51 0.90
N SER A 131 20.53 17.35 0.86
CA SER A 131 21.13 17.78 -0.40
C SER A 131 21.74 16.60 -1.17
N SER A 132 22.56 15.77 -0.53
CA SER A 132 23.24 14.65 -1.21
C SER A 132 22.29 13.56 -1.70
N VAL A 133 21.23 13.27 -0.94
CA VAL A 133 20.20 12.32 -1.36
C VAL A 133 19.34 12.91 -2.48
N SER A 134 18.98 14.19 -2.40
CA SER A 134 18.19 14.84 -3.45
C SER A 134 18.95 14.92 -4.77
N GLU A 135 20.26 15.16 -4.75
CA GLU A 135 21.10 15.09 -5.94
C GLU A 135 21.02 13.71 -6.62
N LYS A 136 21.04 12.62 -5.84
CA LYS A 136 20.86 11.25 -6.37
C LYS A 136 19.44 11.02 -6.90
N LEU A 137 18.41 11.40 -6.12
CA LEU A 137 17.00 11.18 -6.49
C LEU A 137 16.59 11.89 -7.79
N ASN A 138 17.22 13.02 -8.11
CA ASN A 138 16.98 13.74 -9.36
C ASN A 138 17.65 13.13 -10.61
N THR A 139 18.18 11.91 -10.51
CA THR A 139 18.82 11.20 -11.62
C THR A 139 17.95 10.02 -12.10
N PRO A 140 18.03 9.65 -13.39
CA PRO A 140 17.29 8.49 -13.90
C PRO A 140 17.58 7.19 -13.15
N GLU A 141 18.80 7.01 -12.64
CA GLU A 141 19.22 5.83 -11.86
C GLU A 141 18.45 5.65 -10.54
N PHE A 142 17.73 6.68 -10.10
CA PHE A 142 16.89 6.69 -8.91
C PHE A 142 15.41 6.94 -9.23
N SER A 143 14.99 6.73 -10.48
CA SER A 143 13.57 6.65 -10.84
C SER A 143 12.88 5.51 -10.09
N CYS A 144 11.55 5.55 -9.99
CA CYS A 144 10.75 4.51 -9.34
C CYS A 144 11.13 3.10 -9.78
N ARG A 145 11.26 2.86 -11.10
CA ARG A 145 11.62 1.54 -11.62
C ARG A 145 13.05 1.15 -11.27
N ASN A 146 14.00 2.07 -11.36
CA ASN A 146 15.40 1.79 -11.05
C ASN A 146 15.64 1.57 -9.55
N LEU A 147 14.88 2.23 -8.68
CA LEU A 147 14.89 1.95 -7.24
C LEU A 147 14.45 0.50 -6.95
N MET A 148 13.43 0.01 -7.65
CA MET A 148 12.97 -1.38 -7.53
C MET A 148 14.00 -2.37 -8.09
N SER A 149 14.55 -2.11 -9.27
CA SER A 149 15.59 -2.95 -9.87
C SER A 149 16.83 -3.05 -8.98
N LYS A 150 17.23 -1.96 -8.33
CA LYS A 150 18.35 -1.93 -7.36
C LYS A 150 18.16 -2.87 -6.18
N MET A 151 16.90 -3.18 -5.84
CA MET A 151 16.53 -4.07 -4.74
C MET A 151 16.13 -5.48 -5.19
N ASN A 152 16.36 -5.83 -6.46
CA ASN A 152 16.03 -7.14 -7.02
C ASN A 152 14.54 -7.50 -6.86
N VAL A 153 13.65 -6.53 -7.09
CA VAL A 153 12.20 -6.77 -7.02
C VAL A 153 11.73 -7.45 -8.30
N GLU A 154 11.18 -8.64 -8.18
CA GLU A 154 10.68 -9.43 -9.32
C GLU A 154 9.17 -9.27 -9.52
N LEU A 155 8.42 -9.16 -8.42
CA LEU A 155 6.97 -8.98 -8.45
C LEU A 155 6.53 -7.96 -7.38
N VAL A 156 5.63 -7.08 -7.78
CA VAL A 156 4.81 -6.29 -6.86
C VAL A 156 3.32 -6.49 -7.15
N CYS A 157 2.51 -6.49 -6.12
CA CYS A 157 1.06 -6.42 -6.25
C CYS A 157 0.56 -5.18 -5.49
N THR A 158 0.10 -4.18 -6.23
CA THR A 158 -0.56 -3.00 -5.65
C THR A 158 -1.96 -3.36 -5.18
N THR A 159 -2.69 -2.41 -4.59
CA THR A 159 -4.03 -2.66 -4.04
C THR A 159 -5.02 -1.67 -4.65
N GLU A 160 -6.00 -2.17 -5.38
CA GLU A 160 -6.93 -1.36 -6.17
C GLU A 160 -8.39 -1.61 -5.77
N ASP A 161 -9.20 -0.56 -5.90
CA ASP A 161 -10.64 -0.61 -5.65
C ASP A 161 -11.35 -1.26 -6.87
N PRO A 162 -12.45 -2.02 -6.67
CA PRO A 162 -13.26 -2.52 -7.77
C PRO A 162 -13.62 -1.49 -8.85
N THR A 163 -13.70 -0.20 -8.48
CA THR A 163 -14.00 0.88 -9.44
C THR A 163 -12.84 1.31 -10.33
N ASP A 164 -11.62 0.88 -10.03
CA ASP A 164 -10.42 1.34 -10.74
C ASP A 164 -10.32 0.76 -12.15
N THR A 165 -9.84 1.57 -13.10
CA THR A 165 -9.74 1.20 -14.51
C THR A 165 -8.53 0.34 -14.84
N LEU A 166 -7.58 0.21 -13.90
CA LEU A 166 -6.30 -0.49 -14.07
C LEU A 166 -5.47 0.01 -15.27
N GLU A 167 -5.68 1.25 -15.73
CA GLU A 167 -5.00 1.81 -16.91
C GLU A 167 -3.46 1.80 -16.77
N HIS A 168 -2.96 2.00 -15.55
CA HIS A 168 -1.53 2.00 -15.26
C HIS A 168 -0.96 0.58 -15.30
N HIS A 169 -1.67 -0.42 -14.78
CA HIS A 169 -1.30 -1.83 -14.90
C HIS A 169 -1.29 -2.28 -16.37
N GLN A 170 -2.29 -1.86 -17.16
CA GLN A 170 -2.32 -2.14 -18.59
C GLN A 170 -1.15 -1.51 -19.35
N LYS A 171 -0.73 -0.30 -18.95
CA LYS A 171 0.46 0.38 -19.50
C LYS A 171 1.74 -0.37 -19.09
N LEU A 172 1.83 -0.80 -17.84
CA LEU A 172 2.98 -1.55 -17.31
C LEU A 172 3.12 -2.93 -17.93
N ALA A 173 2.03 -3.66 -18.12
CA ALA A 173 2.03 -4.97 -18.78
C ALA A 173 2.51 -4.93 -20.24
N LYS A 174 2.53 -3.74 -20.85
CA LYS A 174 3.00 -3.50 -22.23
C LYS A 174 4.36 -2.78 -22.28
N SER A 175 4.96 -2.47 -21.13
CA SER A 175 6.24 -1.78 -21.06
C SER A 175 7.42 -2.77 -21.10
N ASP A 176 8.62 -2.23 -21.14
CA ASP A 176 9.91 -2.92 -21.02
C ASP A 176 10.37 -3.09 -19.57
N PHE A 177 9.48 -2.88 -18.59
CA PHE A 177 9.84 -2.99 -17.17
C PHE A 177 9.94 -4.45 -16.75
N ASP A 178 11.12 -4.86 -16.27
CA ASP A 178 11.40 -6.24 -15.87
C ASP A 178 10.57 -6.70 -14.65
N THR A 179 10.32 -5.82 -13.68
CA THR A 179 9.49 -6.17 -12.53
C THR A 179 8.05 -6.33 -12.96
N LYS A 180 7.46 -7.49 -12.65
CA LYS A 180 6.05 -7.73 -12.87
C LYS A 180 5.22 -6.90 -11.90
N VAL A 181 4.24 -6.18 -12.43
CA VAL A 181 3.26 -5.42 -11.63
C VAL A 181 1.89 -6.04 -11.80
N SER A 182 1.35 -6.58 -10.71
CA SER A 182 -0.04 -7.05 -10.61
C SER A 182 -0.80 -6.19 -9.58
N THR A 183 -2.01 -6.61 -9.22
CA THR A 183 -2.92 -5.92 -8.32
C THR A 183 -3.64 -6.92 -7.42
N ALA A 184 -4.08 -6.45 -6.25
CA ALA A 184 -5.03 -7.07 -5.36
C ALA A 184 -6.39 -6.35 -5.45
N PHE A 185 -7.46 -7.12 -5.56
CA PHE A 185 -8.83 -6.59 -5.57
C PHE A 185 -9.31 -6.30 -4.14
N ARG A 186 -9.60 -5.03 -3.83
CA ARG A 186 -10.01 -4.61 -2.47
C ARG A 186 -11.40 -3.97 -2.42
N PRO A 187 -12.48 -4.75 -2.19
CA PRO A 187 -13.86 -4.27 -2.26
C PRO A 187 -14.41 -3.70 -0.95
N ASP A 188 -13.56 -3.10 -0.10
CA ASP A 188 -13.96 -2.61 1.24
C ASP A 188 -15.22 -1.73 1.19
N LYS A 189 -15.30 -0.81 0.21
CA LYS A 189 -16.43 0.12 0.07
C LYS A 189 -17.74 -0.55 -0.36
N SER A 190 -17.68 -1.72 -1.01
CA SER A 190 -18.86 -2.56 -1.29
C SER A 190 -19.35 -3.28 -0.04
N ILE A 191 -18.44 -3.60 0.89
CA ILE A 191 -18.74 -4.38 2.09
C ILE A 191 -19.26 -3.49 3.23
N LEU A 192 -18.67 -2.30 3.40
CA LEU A 192 -18.99 -1.37 4.48
C LEU A 192 -20.27 -0.57 4.20
N ILE A 193 -21.42 -1.26 4.25
CA ILE A 193 -22.75 -0.70 3.90
C ILE A 193 -23.16 0.55 4.69
N THR A 194 -22.61 0.74 5.89
CA THR A 194 -22.89 1.88 6.77
C THR A 194 -22.11 3.15 6.40
N SER A 195 -21.12 3.07 5.50
CA SER A 195 -20.36 4.25 5.06
C SER A 195 -21.28 5.33 4.51
N GLU A 196 -21.05 6.60 4.88
CA GLU A 196 -21.91 7.72 4.48
C GLU A 196 -22.06 7.80 2.95
N ASN A 197 -20.95 7.63 2.22
CA ASN A 197 -20.88 7.70 0.77
C ASN A 197 -21.20 6.38 0.03
N TYR A 198 -21.77 5.38 0.72
CA TYR A 198 -22.02 4.05 0.13
C TYR A 198 -22.83 4.12 -1.17
N ASN A 199 -23.94 4.88 -1.19
CA ASN A 199 -24.78 4.96 -2.40
C ASN A 199 -24.08 5.63 -3.59
N ALA A 200 -23.21 6.62 -3.33
CA ALA A 200 -22.40 7.24 -4.38
C ALA A 200 -21.39 6.23 -4.94
N TYR A 201 -20.75 5.45 -4.06
CA TYR A 201 -19.83 4.39 -4.46
C TYR A 201 -20.52 3.30 -5.29
N ILE A 202 -21.69 2.82 -4.87
CA ILE A 202 -22.47 1.82 -5.63
C ILE A 202 -22.87 2.36 -7.02
N ASN A 203 -23.16 3.65 -7.16
CA ASN A 203 -23.42 4.24 -8.48
C ASN A 203 -22.17 4.18 -9.38
N THR A 204 -21.01 4.58 -8.86
CA THR A 204 -19.74 4.47 -9.61
C THR A 204 -19.40 3.02 -9.96
N LEU A 205 -19.63 2.07 -9.05
CA LEU A 205 -19.47 0.64 -9.33
C LEU A 205 -20.41 0.17 -10.45
N GLY A 206 -21.64 0.67 -10.48
CA GLY A 206 -22.60 0.40 -11.55
C GLY A 206 -22.13 0.93 -12.91
N GLU A 207 -21.61 2.16 -12.94
CA GLU A 207 -21.06 2.79 -14.15
C GLU A 207 -19.89 1.98 -14.74
N VAL A 208 -18.90 1.64 -13.92
CA VAL A 208 -17.68 0.92 -14.37
C VAL A 208 -17.88 -0.58 -14.64
N SER A 209 -18.99 -1.16 -14.17
CA SER A 209 -19.39 -2.54 -14.46
C SER A 209 -20.45 -2.64 -15.57
N GLY A 210 -21.05 -1.53 -15.98
CA GLY A 210 -22.17 -1.50 -16.93
C GLY A 210 -23.42 -2.21 -16.38
N VAL A 211 -23.69 -2.09 -15.08
CA VAL A 211 -24.84 -2.71 -14.38
C VAL A 211 -25.60 -1.65 -13.59
N SER A 212 -26.94 -1.61 -13.71
CA SER A 212 -27.76 -0.81 -12.79
C SER A 212 -27.90 -1.57 -11.46
N ILE A 213 -27.32 -1.03 -10.38
CA ILE A 213 -27.24 -1.71 -9.08
C ILE A 213 -28.39 -1.24 -8.17
N ASP A 214 -29.60 -1.75 -8.46
CA ASP A 214 -30.82 -1.47 -7.69
C ASP A 214 -31.21 -2.60 -6.73
N THR A 215 -30.57 -3.77 -6.87
CA THR A 215 -30.81 -4.96 -6.05
C THR A 215 -29.50 -5.56 -5.56
N TYR A 216 -29.57 -6.41 -4.53
CA TYR A 216 -28.41 -7.14 -4.03
C TYR A 216 -27.82 -8.07 -5.11
N ASP A 217 -28.66 -8.74 -5.88
CA ASP A 217 -28.22 -9.61 -6.96
C ASP A 217 -27.45 -8.82 -8.03
N ALA A 218 -27.92 -7.62 -8.38
CA ALA A 218 -27.21 -6.73 -9.30
C ALA A 218 -25.86 -6.24 -8.73
N LEU A 219 -25.72 -6.13 -7.41
CA LEU A 219 -24.43 -5.83 -6.77
C LEU A 219 -23.46 -7.00 -6.94
N CYS A 220 -23.93 -8.22 -6.68
CA CYS A 220 -23.15 -9.43 -6.89
C CYS A 220 -22.73 -9.56 -8.36
N ASP A 221 -23.64 -9.35 -9.32
CA ASP A 221 -23.33 -9.37 -10.75
C ASP A 221 -22.27 -8.33 -11.14
N ALA A 222 -22.40 -7.10 -10.62
CA ALA A 222 -21.42 -6.04 -10.86
C ALA A 222 -20.05 -6.43 -10.31
N LEU A 223 -19.98 -6.96 -9.09
CA LEU A 223 -18.74 -7.41 -8.47
C LEU A 223 -18.10 -8.57 -9.23
N THR A 224 -18.86 -9.58 -9.65
CA THR A 224 -18.35 -10.68 -10.49
C THR A 224 -17.75 -10.14 -11.80
N LYS A 225 -18.40 -9.18 -12.45
CA LYS A 225 -17.83 -8.53 -13.65
C LYS A 225 -16.53 -7.81 -13.36
N ARG A 226 -16.43 -7.13 -12.21
CA ARG A 226 -15.19 -6.45 -11.80
C ARG A 226 -14.09 -7.46 -11.43
N VAL A 227 -14.41 -8.55 -10.74
CA VAL A 227 -13.46 -9.66 -10.49
C VAL A 227 -12.95 -10.23 -11.80
N SER A 228 -13.82 -10.52 -12.77
CA SER A 228 -13.43 -10.97 -14.12
C SER A 228 -12.53 -9.96 -14.81
N PHE A 229 -12.88 -8.67 -14.79
CA PHE A 229 -12.04 -7.62 -15.37
C PHE A 229 -10.65 -7.57 -14.74
N PHE A 230 -10.56 -7.64 -13.41
CA PHE A 230 -9.28 -7.71 -12.70
C PHE A 230 -8.50 -8.98 -13.06
N HIS A 231 -9.18 -10.12 -13.19
CA HIS A 231 -8.57 -11.39 -13.59
C HIS A 231 -7.92 -11.29 -14.97
N ASP A 232 -8.63 -10.69 -15.93
CA ASP A 232 -8.15 -10.45 -17.29
C ASP A 232 -6.96 -9.49 -17.32
N ASN A 233 -6.83 -8.62 -16.32
CA ASN A 233 -5.68 -7.72 -16.12
C ASN A 233 -4.60 -8.31 -15.18
N GLY A 234 -4.62 -9.63 -14.94
CA GLY A 234 -3.55 -10.35 -14.25
C GLY A 234 -3.66 -10.39 -12.72
N CYS A 235 -4.76 -9.91 -12.13
CA CYS A 235 -5.05 -10.04 -10.70
C CYS A 235 -5.28 -11.51 -10.32
N ARG A 236 -4.72 -11.95 -9.18
CA ARG A 236 -4.90 -13.31 -8.65
C ARG A 236 -5.11 -13.36 -7.14
N LEU A 237 -5.33 -12.22 -6.51
CA LEU A 237 -5.58 -12.14 -5.08
C LEU A 237 -6.51 -10.98 -4.73
N CYS A 238 -7.14 -11.08 -3.57
CA CYS A 238 -7.93 -10.02 -2.98
C CYS A 238 -7.38 -9.59 -1.62
N ASP A 239 -7.82 -8.43 -1.14
CA ASP A 239 -7.53 -7.91 0.19
C ASP A 239 -8.82 -7.34 0.82
N HIS A 240 -8.94 -7.43 2.14
CA HIS A 240 -10.11 -6.94 2.87
C HIS A 240 -9.69 -6.20 4.15
N GLY A 241 -9.90 -4.88 4.16
CA GLY A 241 -9.63 -4.02 5.30
C GLY A 241 -10.79 -4.00 6.30
N LEU A 242 -10.90 -5.04 7.12
CA LEU A 242 -12.00 -5.18 8.07
C LEU A 242 -11.57 -4.79 9.50
N SER A 243 -12.28 -3.82 10.10
CA SER A 243 -12.12 -3.50 11.54
C SER A 243 -12.69 -4.59 12.45
N HIS A 244 -13.67 -5.34 11.95
CA HIS A 244 -14.32 -6.47 12.61
C HIS A 244 -14.75 -7.47 11.54
N LEU A 245 -14.50 -8.76 11.77
CA LEU A 245 -14.96 -9.83 10.89
C LEU A 245 -16.32 -10.32 11.38
N SER A 246 -17.35 -10.21 10.53
CA SER A 246 -18.70 -10.69 10.83
C SER A 246 -18.96 -12.03 10.15
N ALA A 247 -19.68 -12.91 10.86
CA ALA A 247 -20.08 -14.24 10.40
C ALA A 247 -21.45 -14.61 10.98
N ASP A 248 -22.41 -13.68 10.88
CA ASP A 248 -23.77 -13.88 11.36
C ASP A 248 -24.59 -14.72 10.38
N ASP A 249 -25.53 -15.50 10.91
CA ASP A 249 -26.55 -16.17 10.11
C ASP A 249 -27.47 -15.14 9.43
N PHE A 250 -27.74 -15.35 8.15
CA PHE A 250 -28.62 -14.51 7.36
C PHE A 250 -29.50 -15.36 6.45
N THR A 251 -30.64 -14.78 6.04
CA THR A 251 -31.41 -15.29 4.91
C THR A 251 -31.27 -14.35 3.72
N GLU A 252 -31.44 -14.88 2.50
CA GLU A 252 -31.37 -14.08 1.27
C GLU A 252 -32.37 -12.91 1.27
N SER A 253 -33.58 -13.13 1.81
CA SER A 253 -34.61 -12.09 1.89
C SER A 253 -34.23 -10.96 2.85
N GLU A 254 -33.55 -11.26 3.96
CA GLU A 254 -33.03 -10.25 4.89
C GLU A 254 -31.97 -9.38 4.21
N VAL A 255 -30.98 -9.99 3.55
CA VAL A 255 -29.89 -9.27 2.89
C VAL A 255 -30.42 -8.37 1.77
N LYS A 256 -31.36 -8.88 0.96
CA LYS A 256 -32.04 -8.11 -0.08
C LYS A 256 -32.81 -6.91 0.49
N ALA A 257 -33.51 -7.09 1.61
CA ALA A 257 -34.22 -6.01 2.28
C ALA A 257 -33.26 -4.96 2.86
N ILE A 258 -32.15 -5.39 3.47
CA ILE A 258 -31.12 -4.51 4.03
C ILE A 258 -30.48 -3.66 2.92
N PHE A 259 -30.09 -4.28 1.81
CA PHE A 259 -29.50 -3.58 0.68
C PHE A 259 -30.47 -2.55 0.08
N LYS A 260 -31.73 -2.96 -0.18
CA LYS A 260 -32.78 -2.06 -0.67
C LYS A 260 -32.98 -0.86 0.26
N LYS A 261 -33.11 -1.11 1.56
CA LYS A 261 -33.24 -0.07 2.59
C LYS A 261 -32.08 0.94 2.51
N ARG A 262 -30.84 0.46 2.33
CA ARG A 262 -29.68 1.36 2.16
C ARG A 262 -29.77 2.19 0.88
N ARG A 263 -30.13 1.57 -0.25
CA ARG A 263 -30.29 2.24 -1.56
C ARG A 263 -31.36 3.34 -1.52
N GLU A 264 -32.42 3.16 -0.74
CA GLU A 264 -33.47 4.15 -0.49
C GLU A 264 -33.01 5.30 0.45
N GLY A 265 -31.79 5.25 0.97
CA GLY A 265 -31.20 6.31 1.79
C GLY A 265 -31.47 6.17 3.29
N HIS A 266 -32.06 5.07 3.73
CA HIS A 266 -32.30 4.82 5.15
C HIS A 266 -31.01 4.34 5.86
N SER A 267 -30.97 4.56 7.17
CA SER A 267 -29.87 4.09 8.02
C SER A 267 -29.92 2.58 8.23
N ILE A 268 -28.74 1.97 8.32
CA ILE A 268 -28.56 0.55 8.57
C ILE A 268 -28.07 0.35 10.00
N SER A 269 -28.76 -0.47 10.76
CA SER A 269 -28.39 -0.82 12.13
C SER A 269 -27.12 -1.71 12.15
N PRO A 270 -26.40 -1.78 13.29
CA PRO A 270 -25.22 -2.64 13.40
C PRO A 270 -25.49 -4.12 13.06
N THR A 271 -26.62 -4.67 13.49
CA THR A 271 -27.01 -6.06 13.19
C THR A 271 -27.30 -6.27 11.70
N GLU A 272 -28.00 -5.34 11.06
CA GLU A 272 -28.23 -5.38 9.60
C GLU A 272 -26.91 -5.28 8.83
N ALA A 273 -25.99 -4.41 9.25
CA ALA A 273 -24.68 -4.25 8.63
C ALA A 273 -23.84 -5.53 8.73
N SER A 274 -23.85 -6.17 9.90
CA SER A 274 -23.14 -7.43 10.16
C SER A 274 -23.65 -8.58 9.30
N LYS A 275 -24.98 -8.73 9.16
CA LYS A 275 -25.60 -9.71 8.25
C LYS A 275 -25.24 -9.45 6.78
N PHE A 276 -25.31 -8.19 6.34
CA PHE A 276 -24.93 -7.82 4.97
C PHE A 276 -23.45 -8.10 4.69
N GLN A 277 -22.56 -7.73 5.61
CA GLN A 277 -21.12 -8.01 5.51
C GLN A 277 -20.87 -9.51 5.44
N SER A 278 -21.51 -10.32 6.29
CA SER A 278 -21.37 -11.78 6.30
C SER A 278 -21.79 -12.39 4.96
N ALA A 279 -22.93 -11.94 4.40
CA ALA A 279 -23.42 -12.41 3.11
C ALA A 279 -22.50 -12.02 1.94
N LEU A 280 -22.06 -10.76 1.88
CA LEU A 280 -21.21 -10.32 0.78
C LEU A 280 -19.81 -10.92 0.84
N LEU A 281 -19.25 -11.11 2.04
CA LEU A 281 -17.96 -11.80 2.21
C LEU A 281 -18.05 -13.27 1.79
N LEU A 282 -19.14 -13.97 2.11
CA LEU A 282 -19.35 -15.35 1.65
C LEU A 282 -19.40 -15.41 0.12
N PHE A 283 -20.25 -14.60 -0.49
CA PHE A 283 -20.36 -14.49 -1.95
C PHE A 283 -19.02 -14.19 -2.62
N LEU A 284 -18.26 -13.21 -2.09
CA LEU A 284 -16.95 -12.86 -2.62
C LEU A 284 -15.97 -14.02 -2.48
N SER A 285 -15.95 -14.71 -1.34
CA SER A 285 -15.06 -15.86 -1.10
C SER A 285 -15.33 -17.01 -2.08
N GLU A 286 -16.61 -17.33 -2.33
CA GLU A 286 -17.01 -18.32 -3.34
C GLU A 286 -16.60 -17.86 -4.75
N THR A 287 -16.81 -16.58 -5.08
CA THR A 287 -16.39 -16.01 -6.37
C THR A 287 -14.87 -16.09 -6.54
N TYR A 288 -14.07 -15.73 -5.53
CA TYR A 288 -12.62 -15.83 -5.60
C TYR A 288 -12.16 -17.28 -5.79
N HIS A 289 -12.82 -18.23 -5.13
CA HIS A 289 -12.56 -19.65 -5.30
C HIS A 289 -12.78 -20.10 -6.74
N ASP A 290 -13.89 -19.70 -7.36
CA ASP A 290 -14.21 -20.02 -8.76
C ASP A 290 -13.15 -19.48 -9.75
N PHE A 291 -12.55 -18.33 -9.45
CA PHE A 291 -11.47 -17.73 -10.24
C PHE A 291 -10.06 -18.22 -9.84
N GLY A 292 -9.94 -19.08 -8.81
CA GLY A 292 -8.66 -19.59 -8.30
C GLY A 292 -7.77 -18.52 -7.65
N TRP A 293 -8.38 -17.54 -6.99
CA TRP A 293 -7.66 -16.44 -6.33
C TRP A 293 -7.28 -16.77 -4.88
N VAL A 294 -6.23 -16.11 -4.39
CA VAL A 294 -5.85 -16.09 -2.97
C VAL A 294 -6.69 -15.04 -2.24
N GLN A 295 -7.20 -15.41 -1.06
CA GLN A 295 -7.91 -14.52 -0.14
C GLN A 295 -7.06 -14.15 1.07
#